data_AF-A0A9X1WIS3-F1
#
_entry.id   AF-A0A9X1WIS3-F1
#
_cell.length_a   1.000
_cell.length_b   1.000
_cell.length_c   1.000
_cell.angle_alpha   90.00
_cell.angle_beta   90.00
_cell.angle_gamma   90.00
#
_symmetry.space_group_name_H-M   'P 1'
#
loop_
_entity.id
_entity.type
_entity.pdbx_description
1 polymer ?
#
loop_
_entity_poly.entity_id
_entity_poly.type
_entity_poly.pdbx_seq_one_letter_code
_entity_poly.pdbx_strand_id
1 'polypeptide(L)'
;MSPLTPLTAAACAIVTVMVLHNPWVSAVFLLGAAGLACAGRRHRRALVAGLLLSVPAMLSYALIYVPFGDDEVARVLVPVTSDGAWIAWDLGLRFAAMTCSGLVIGSFVDADALMRRLQLSVPAPLVYMVGTVVRLLPMAQQRWRTIRQIQASRGVDVVTWRSRGATVLPLVVGLIDDAAQRARPLQRTGIGEPGPRTLLVAVPDSTVQRVCRWLMVLGVVAVVVAGMVV
;
A
#
# COMPACT_ATOMS: atom_id res chain seq x y z
N MET A 1 -12.33 -5.58 12.96
CA MET A 1 -11.48 -4.56 13.62
C MET A 1 -11.76 -3.22 12.98
N SER A 2 -11.62 -2.09 13.69
CA SER A 2 -11.72 -0.81 13.01
C SER A 2 -10.55 -0.67 12.01
N PRO A 3 -10.81 -0.26 10.76
CA PRO A 3 -9.80 -0.22 9.68
C PRO A 3 -8.71 0.84 9.93
N LEU A 4 -8.98 1.76 10.85
CA LEU A 4 -8.06 2.83 11.23
C LEU A 4 -6.89 2.29 12.06
N THR A 5 -7.08 1.24 12.87
CA THR A 5 -6.01 0.73 13.75
C THR A 5 -4.81 0.14 12.99
N PRO A 6 -4.97 -0.77 12.00
CA PRO A 6 -3.83 -1.23 11.21
C PRO A 6 -3.21 -0.10 10.38
N LEU A 7 -4.02 0.86 9.90
CA LEU A 7 -3.50 1.99 9.13
C LEU A 7 -2.62 2.91 9.98
N THR A 8 -3.06 3.26 11.19
CA THR A 8 -2.23 4.02 12.14
C THR A 8 -1.02 3.23 12.58
N ALA A 9 -1.15 1.92 12.81
CA ALA A 9 -0.02 1.07 13.17
C ALA A 9 1.03 0.99 12.06
N ALA A 10 0.61 0.92 10.79
CA ALA A 10 1.52 0.93 9.64
C ALA A 10 2.27 2.26 9.53
N ALA A 11 1.56 3.39 9.64
CA ALA A 11 2.19 4.72 9.63
C ALA A 11 3.17 4.88 10.80
N CYS A 12 2.76 4.44 12.00
CA CYS A 12 3.60 4.46 13.19
C CYS A 12 4.87 3.61 13.02
N ALA A 13 4.76 2.41 12.47
CA ALA A 13 5.91 1.54 12.22
C ALA A 13 6.91 2.18 11.24
N ILE A 14 6.41 2.77 10.14
CA ILE A 14 7.26 3.45 9.16
C ILE A 14 8.00 4.63 9.79
N VAL A 15 7.29 5.48 10.55
CA VAL A 15 7.90 6.65 11.21
C VAL A 15 8.93 6.21 12.24
N THR A 16 8.64 5.21 13.08
CA THR A 16 9.60 4.71 14.08
C THR A 16 10.89 4.19 13.44
N VAL A 17 10.78 3.38 12.38
CA VAL A 17 11.97 2.86 11.67
C VAL A 17 12.76 3.98 11.00
N MET A 18 12.07 5.02 10.50
CA MET A 18 12.70 6.18 9.88
C MET A 18 13.49 7.00 10.92
N VAL A 19 12.93 7.23 12.11
CA VAL A 19 13.54 8.08 13.15
C VAL A 19 14.68 7.40 13.89
N LEU A 20 14.61 6.09 14.18
CA LEU A 20 15.55 5.49 15.14
C LEU A 20 16.95 5.20 14.64
N HIS A 21 17.24 5.39 13.35
CA HIS A 21 18.59 5.28 12.75
C HIS A 21 19.45 4.11 13.24
N ASN A 22 18.83 3.01 13.70
CA ASN A 22 19.51 1.92 14.38
C ASN A 22 19.18 0.58 13.69
N PRO A 23 20.20 -0.18 13.24
CA PRO A 23 20.00 -1.41 12.48
C PRO A 23 19.26 -2.49 13.27
N TRP A 24 19.40 -2.52 14.60
CA TRP A 24 18.70 -3.48 15.46
C TRP A 24 17.19 -3.26 15.45
N VAL A 25 16.76 -2.00 15.43
CA VAL A 25 15.34 -1.65 15.37
C VAL A 25 14.76 -2.08 14.02
N SER A 26 15.47 -1.80 12.93
CA SER A 26 15.06 -2.26 11.59
C SER A 26 14.95 -3.79 11.51
N ALA A 27 15.90 -4.52 12.09
CA ALA A 27 15.86 -5.99 12.14
C ALA A 27 14.63 -6.50 12.93
N VAL A 28 14.34 -5.92 14.10
CA VAL A 28 13.16 -6.29 14.91
C VAL A 28 11.86 -6.04 14.15
N PHE A 29 11.72 -4.89 13.47
CA PHE A 29 10.53 -4.58 12.67
C PHE A 29 10.38 -5.51 11.46
N LEU A 30 11.49 -5.88 10.83
CA LEU A 30 11.50 -6.79 9.68
C LEU A 30 11.14 -8.23 10.11
N LEU A 31 11.69 -8.70 11.23
CA LEU A 31 11.32 -9.99 11.83
C LEU A 31 9.87 -10.01 12.32
N GLY A 32 9.40 -8.92 12.94
CA GLY A 32 7.99 -8.76 13.32
C GLY A 32 7.06 -8.80 12.12
N ALA A 33 7.42 -8.13 11.02
CA ALA A 33 6.68 -8.20 9.76
C ALA A 33 6.70 -9.62 9.17
N ALA A 34 7.83 -10.34 9.22
CA ALA A 34 7.92 -11.73 8.79
C ALA A 34 7.06 -12.66 9.64
N GLY A 35 7.01 -12.46 10.96
CA GLY A 35 6.15 -13.19 11.88
C GLY A 35 4.66 -12.96 11.58
N LEU A 36 4.25 -11.71 11.38
CA LEU A 36 2.88 -11.36 10.97
C LEU A 36 2.54 -11.92 9.59
N ALA A 37 3.50 -11.99 8.67
CA ALA A 37 3.31 -12.58 7.36
C ALA A 37 2.96 -14.07 7.44
N CYS A 38 3.40 -14.79 8.46
CA CYS A 38 3.04 -16.20 8.66
C CYS A 38 1.55 -16.42 8.93
N ALA A 39 0.80 -15.40 9.37
CA ALA A 39 -0.63 -15.51 9.68
C ALA A 39 -1.53 -15.80 8.46
N GLY A 40 -1.08 -15.55 7.23
CA GLY A 40 -1.89 -15.84 6.05
C GLY A 40 -1.24 -15.55 4.70
N ARG A 41 -1.78 -16.16 3.63
CA ARG A 41 -1.23 -16.04 2.26
C ARG A 41 -1.24 -14.60 1.74
N ARG A 42 -2.22 -13.78 2.13
CA ARG A 42 -2.29 -12.34 1.77
C ARG A 42 -1.10 -11.57 2.35
N HIS A 43 -0.77 -11.81 3.61
CA HIS A 43 0.32 -11.14 4.32
C HIS A 43 1.69 -11.61 3.82
N ARG A 44 1.85 -12.90 3.50
CA ARG A 44 3.06 -13.40 2.81
C ARG A 44 3.29 -12.74 1.46
N ARG A 45 2.24 -12.55 0.65
CA ARG A 45 2.37 -11.84 -0.63
C ARG A 45 2.79 -10.39 -0.43
N ALA A 46 2.28 -9.72 0.61
CA ALA A 46 2.70 -8.36 0.93
C ALA A 46 4.18 -8.29 1.36
N LEU A 47 4.65 -9.24 2.17
CA LEU A 47 6.06 -9.36 2.54
C LEU A 47 6.96 -9.61 1.32
N VAL A 48 6.60 -10.58 0.48
CA VAL A 48 7.37 -10.91 -0.73
C VAL A 48 7.39 -9.72 -1.69
N ALA A 49 6.27 -9.01 -1.86
CA ALA A 49 6.23 -7.80 -2.67
C ALA A 49 7.12 -6.69 -2.09
N GLY A 50 7.13 -6.51 -0.76
CA GLY A 50 8.01 -5.56 -0.08
C GLY A 50 9.49 -5.88 -0.28
N LEU A 51 9.88 -7.14 -0.06
CA LEU A 51 11.23 -7.63 -0.32
C LEU A 51 11.64 -7.46 -1.78
N LEU A 52 10.75 -7.81 -2.72
CA LEU A 52 11.01 -7.68 -4.14
C LEU A 52 11.21 -6.21 -4.54
N LEU A 53 10.48 -5.29 -3.90
CA LEU A 53 10.62 -3.85 -4.12
C LEU A 53 11.89 -3.27 -3.46
N SER A 54 12.38 -3.87 -2.36
CA SER A 54 13.60 -3.44 -1.69
C SER A 54 14.88 -3.95 -2.35
N VAL A 55 14.84 -5.05 -3.10
CA VAL A 55 16.01 -5.58 -3.84
C VAL A 55 16.65 -4.55 -4.78
N PRO A 56 15.92 -3.90 -5.71
CA PRO A 56 16.53 -2.91 -6.60
C PRO A 56 17.07 -1.70 -5.83
N ALA A 57 16.41 -1.28 -4.74
CA ALA A 57 16.90 -0.20 -3.89
C ALA A 57 18.21 -0.58 -3.17
N MET A 58 18.31 -1.79 -2.61
CA MET A 58 19.55 -2.31 -2.02
C MET A 58 20.68 -2.38 -3.05
N LEU A 59 20.38 -2.83 -4.28
CA LEU A 59 21.35 -2.84 -5.38
C LEU A 59 21.81 -1.41 -5.73
N SER A 60 20.89 -0.44 -5.76
CA SER A 60 21.25 0.96 -5.98
C SER A 60 22.16 1.48 -4.87
N TYR A 61 21.87 1.22 -3.59
CA TYR A 61 22.73 1.64 -2.49
C TYR A 61 24.09 0.95 -2.50
N ALA A 62 24.13 -0.36 -2.80
CA ALA A 62 25.38 -1.07 -2.96
C ALA A 62 26.23 -0.47 -4.09
N LEU A 63 25.63 -0.18 -5.24
CA LEU A 63 26.36 0.39 -6.38
C LEU A 63 26.87 1.80 -6.11
N ILE A 64 26.14 2.60 -5.31
CA ILE A 64 26.51 3.98 -4.99
C ILE A 64 27.56 4.04 -3.88
N TYR A 65 27.49 3.21 -2.83
CA TYR A 65 28.35 3.39 -1.64
C TYR A 65 29.56 2.45 -1.61
N VAL A 66 29.47 1.25 -2.18
CA VAL A 66 30.59 0.29 -2.21
C VAL A 66 31.85 0.81 -2.91
N PRO A 67 31.79 1.64 -3.99
CA PRO A 67 33.00 2.12 -4.65
C PRO A 67 33.67 3.35 -4.04
N PHE A 68 33.06 4.01 -3.05
CA PHE A 68 33.52 5.31 -2.53
C PHE A 68 33.97 5.28 -1.05
N GLY A 69 34.22 4.10 -0.47
CA GLY A 69 34.77 4.00 0.89
C GLY A 69 36.29 4.16 0.93
N ASP A 70 36.81 4.43 2.12
CA ASP A 70 38.23 4.73 2.33
C ASP A 70 39.11 3.45 2.40
N ASP A 71 38.56 2.34 2.93
CA ASP A 71 39.27 1.06 3.08
C ASP A 71 38.98 0.07 1.93
N GLU A 72 39.91 -0.06 0.97
CA GLU A 72 39.85 -0.98 -0.17
C GLU A 72 40.14 -2.45 0.25
N VAL A 73 39.20 -3.38 0.02
CA VAL A 73 39.36 -4.80 0.40
C VAL A 73 39.63 -5.70 -0.80
N ALA A 74 39.07 -5.38 -1.98
CA ALA A 74 39.28 -6.16 -3.20
C ALA A 74 39.14 -5.30 -4.45
N ARG A 75 40.04 -5.50 -5.42
CA ARG A 75 40.04 -4.80 -6.71
C ARG A 75 40.07 -5.84 -7.85
N VAL A 76 38.90 -6.24 -8.34
CA VAL A 76 38.78 -7.10 -9.53
C VAL A 76 38.22 -6.34 -10.74
N LEU A 77 37.29 -5.39 -10.55
CA LEU A 77 36.78 -4.53 -11.64
C LEU A 77 36.33 -3.13 -11.17
N VAL A 78 35.89 -3.01 -9.91
CA VAL A 78 35.55 -1.77 -9.19
C VAL A 78 36.15 -1.93 -7.78
N PRO A 79 36.75 -0.89 -7.14
CA PRO A 79 37.24 -1.01 -5.78
C PRO A 79 36.06 -1.33 -4.84
N VAL A 80 36.09 -2.48 -4.19
CA VAL A 80 35.09 -2.87 -3.19
C VAL A 80 35.63 -2.48 -1.83
N THR A 81 34.95 -1.54 -1.17
CA THR A 81 35.35 -1.01 0.13
C THR A 81 34.48 -1.56 1.24
N SER A 82 35.05 -1.84 2.42
CA SER A 82 34.30 -2.44 3.54
C SER A 82 33.33 -1.44 4.20
N ASP A 83 33.74 -0.18 4.34
CA ASP A 83 32.91 0.88 4.91
C ASP A 83 31.68 1.17 4.03
N GLY A 84 31.89 1.25 2.72
CA GLY A 84 30.82 1.46 1.75
C GLY A 84 29.78 0.32 1.75
N ALA A 85 30.24 -0.91 1.96
CA ALA A 85 29.34 -2.07 2.10
C ALA A 85 28.51 -2.01 3.39
N TRP A 86 29.09 -1.54 4.51
CA TRP A 86 28.37 -1.41 5.78
C TRP A 86 27.29 -0.33 5.72
N ILE A 87 27.60 0.82 5.10
CA ILE A 87 26.63 1.91 4.88
C ILE A 87 25.50 1.45 3.95
N ALA A 88 25.83 0.76 2.86
CA ALA A 88 24.83 0.21 1.94
C ALA A 88 23.92 -0.83 2.64
N TRP A 89 24.49 -1.65 3.52
CA TRP A 89 23.75 -2.64 4.29
C TRP A 89 22.79 -1.97 5.27
N ASP A 90 23.24 -0.98 6.06
CA ASP A 90 22.37 -0.27 7.00
C ASP A 90 21.21 0.42 6.29
N LEU A 91 21.50 1.19 5.24
CA LEU A 91 20.47 1.92 4.50
C LEU A 91 19.50 0.98 3.77
N GLY A 92 20.04 -0.09 3.20
CA GLY A 92 19.27 -1.15 2.56
C GLY A 92 18.32 -1.86 3.53
N LEU A 93 18.82 -2.24 4.71
CA LEU A 93 18.03 -2.89 5.75
C LEU A 93 16.92 -1.98 6.27
N ARG A 94 17.23 -0.68 6.45
CA ARG A 94 16.25 0.33 6.87
C ARG A 94 15.13 0.50 5.84
N PHE A 95 15.47 0.62 4.55
CA PHE A 95 14.49 0.70 3.48
C PHE A 95 13.62 -0.56 3.38
N ALA A 96 14.24 -1.74 3.49
CA ALA A 96 13.52 -3.01 3.50
C ALA A 96 12.58 -3.13 4.70
N ALA A 97 13.01 -2.70 5.89
CA ALA A 97 12.19 -2.73 7.10
C ALA A 97 10.99 -1.78 6.99
N MET A 98 11.18 -0.55 6.49
CA MET A 98 10.08 0.41 6.27
C MET A 98 9.05 -0.12 5.27
N THR A 99 9.51 -0.60 4.11
CA THR A 99 8.61 -1.10 3.06
C THR A 99 7.88 -2.37 3.50
N CYS A 100 8.60 -3.35 4.06
CA CYS A 100 7.99 -4.62 4.50
C CYS A 100 6.99 -4.43 5.64
N SER A 101 7.35 -3.66 6.68
CA SER A 101 6.44 -3.40 7.81
C SER A 101 5.20 -2.64 7.37
N GLY A 102 5.36 -1.60 6.54
CA GLY A 102 4.25 -0.83 5.98
C GLY A 102 3.29 -1.69 5.14
N LEU A 103 3.84 -2.51 4.23
CA LEU A 103 3.05 -3.40 3.36
C LEU A 103 2.35 -4.52 4.14
N VAL A 104 3.05 -5.18 5.05
CA VAL A 104 2.47 -6.28 5.85
C VAL A 104 1.37 -5.75 6.76
N ILE A 105 1.60 -4.67 7.51
CA ILE A 105 0.58 -4.11 8.40
C ILE A 105 -0.57 -3.50 7.57
N GLY A 106 -0.25 -2.80 6.49
CA GLY A 106 -1.25 -2.27 5.55
C GLY A 106 -2.12 -3.35 4.92
N SER A 107 -1.62 -4.56 4.76
CA SER A 107 -2.40 -5.67 4.21
C SER A 107 -3.54 -6.15 5.13
N PHE A 108 -3.55 -5.77 6.41
CA PHE A 108 -4.67 -5.99 7.34
C PHE A 108 -5.79 -4.93 7.22
N VAL A 109 -5.59 -3.88 6.40
CA VAL A 109 -6.61 -2.85 6.19
C VAL A 109 -7.71 -3.39 5.27
N ASP A 110 -8.95 -3.29 5.74
CA ASP A 110 -10.15 -3.55 4.94
C ASP A 110 -10.63 -2.25 4.28
N ALA A 111 -10.41 -2.12 2.96
CA ALA A 111 -10.74 -0.92 2.20
C ALA A 111 -12.24 -0.56 2.28
N ASP A 112 -13.14 -1.55 2.24
CA ASP A 112 -14.59 -1.31 2.36
C ASP A 112 -15.00 -0.82 3.75
N ALA A 113 -14.34 -1.30 4.80
CA ALA A 113 -14.58 -0.80 6.16
C ALA A 113 -14.03 0.63 6.31
N LEU A 114 -12.86 0.91 5.71
CA LEU A 114 -12.26 2.24 5.74
C LEU A 114 -13.15 3.26 5.04
N MET A 115 -13.65 2.93 3.85
CA MET A 115 -14.57 3.78 3.09
C MET A 115 -15.83 4.09 3.88
N ARG A 116 -16.46 3.07 4.49
CA ARG A 116 -17.66 3.26 5.34
C ARG A 116 -17.39 4.16 6.55
N ARG A 117 -16.23 4.04 7.18
CA ARG A 117 -15.84 4.92 8.29
C ARG A 117 -15.60 6.35 7.83
N LEU A 118 -14.98 6.52 6.66
CA LEU A 118 -14.64 7.84 6.12
C LEU A 118 -15.88 8.67 5.73
N GLN A 119 -17.00 8.02 5.41
CA GLN A 119 -18.29 8.69 5.13
C GLN A 119 -18.80 9.55 6.29
N LEU A 120 -18.37 9.27 7.53
CA LEU A 120 -18.77 10.04 8.71
C LEU A 120 -17.89 11.26 8.97
N SER A 121 -16.66 11.29 8.43
CA SER A 121 -15.67 12.33 8.73
C SER A 121 -15.32 13.22 7.54
N VAL A 122 -15.60 12.76 6.31
CA VAL A 122 -15.28 13.44 5.05
C VAL A 122 -16.58 13.68 4.27
N PRO A 123 -16.71 14.77 3.48
CA PRO A 123 -17.87 15.00 2.65
C PRO A 123 -18.26 13.76 1.83
N ALA A 124 -19.50 13.30 2.01
CA ALA A 124 -20.02 12.10 1.38
C ALA A 124 -19.81 12.03 -0.15
N PRO A 125 -19.86 13.14 -0.93
CA PRO A 125 -19.58 13.10 -2.36
C PRO A 125 -18.17 12.58 -2.69
N LEU A 126 -17.16 12.97 -1.90
CA LEU A 126 -15.79 12.52 -2.10
C LEU A 126 -15.66 11.03 -1.79
N VAL A 127 -16.22 10.59 -0.67
CA VAL A 127 -16.16 9.19 -0.26
C VAL A 127 -16.94 8.29 -1.22
N TYR A 128 -18.07 8.77 -1.74
CA TYR A 128 -18.81 8.11 -2.80
C TYR A 128 -18.01 8.03 -4.10
N MET A 129 -17.34 9.11 -4.52
CA MET A 129 -16.53 9.14 -5.73
C MET A 129 -15.37 8.14 -5.63
N VAL A 130 -14.58 8.19 -4.55
CA VAL A 130 -13.45 7.26 -4.35
C VAL A 130 -13.95 5.82 -4.20
N GLY A 131 -15.01 5.60 -3.42
CA GLY A 131 -15.62 4.28 -3.26
C GLY A 131 -16.14 3.69 -4.58
N THR A 132 -16.69 4.53 -5.44
CA THR A 132 -17.15 4.14 -6.77
C THR A 132 -15.97 3.75 -7.65
N VAL A 133 -14.88 4.52 -7.67
CA VAL A 133 -13.66 4.17 -8.41
C VAL A 133 -13.08 2.83 -7.95
N VAL A 134 -12.95 2.62 -6.64
CA VAL A 134 -12.43 1.36 -6.07
C VAL A 134 -13.32 0.17 -6.46
N ARG A 135 -14.64 0.34 -6.46
CA ARG A 135 -15.61 -0.71 -6.85
C ARG A 135 -15.72 -0.92 -8.35
N LEU A 136 -15.47 0.11 -9.16
CA LEU A 136 -15.46 0.02 -10.61
C LEU A 136 -14.25 -0.76 -11.12
N LEU A 137 -13.14 -0.76 -10.38
CA LEU A 137 -11.91 -1.47 -10.78
C LEU A 137 -12.11 -2.97 -11.05
N PRO A 138 -12.68 -3.79 -10.14
CA PRO A 138 -12.91 -5.22 -10.41
C PRO A 138 -13.88 -5.44 -11.57
N MET A 139 -14.88 -4.57 -11.73
CA MET A 139 -15.83 -4.64 -12.84
C MET A 139 -15.16 -4.37 -14.19
N ALA A 140 -14.31 -3.35 -14.25
CA ALA A 140 -13.51 -3.02 -15.43
C ALA A 140 -12.56 -4.18 -15.79
N GLN A 141 -11.92 -4.82 -14.80
CA GLN A 141 -11.06 -5.99 -15.02
C GLN A 141 -11.84 -7.17 -15.61
N GLN A 142 -13.05 -7.44 -15.10
CA GLN A 142 -13.87 -8.54 -15.60
C GLN A 142 -14.32 -8.28 -17.05
N ARG A 143 -14.78 -7.07 -17.36
CA ARG A 143 -15.11 -6.67 -18.74
C ARG A 143 -13.93 -6.74 -19.68
N TRP A 144 -12.76 -6.27 -19.25
CA TRP A 144 -11.54 -6.36 -20.05
C TRP A 144 -11.25 -7.81 -20.44
N ARG A 145 -11.38 -8.77 -19.51
CA ARG A 145 -11.21 -10.20 -19.80
C ARG A 145 -12.24 -10.70 -20.81
N THR A 146 -13.51 -10.33 -20.66
CA THR A 146 -14.57 -10.71 -21.60
C THR A 146 -14.33 -10.16 -23.01
N ILE A 147 -13.97 -8.88 -23.14
CA ILE A 147 -13.67 -8.27 -24.44
C ILE A 147 -12.48 -8.99 -25.09
N ARG A 148 -11.43 -9.29 -24.31
CA ARG A 148 -10.25 -10.03 -24.80
C ARG A 148 -10.62 -11.44 -25.26
N GLN A 149 -11.52 -12.13 -24.58
CA GLN A 149 -12.02 -13.45 -25.01
C GLN A 149 -12.80 -13.37 -26.33
N ILE A 150 -13.65 -12.36 -26.49
CA ILE A 150 -14.43 -12.14 -27.73
C ILE A 150 -13.52 -11.77 -28.91
N GLN A 151 -12.49 -10.95 -28.66
CA GLN A 151 -11.51 -10.62 -29.70
C GLN A 151 -10.68 -11.84 -30.11
N ALA A 152 -10.26 -12.66 -29.15
CA ALA A 152 -9.55 -13.90 -29.44
C ALA A 152 -10.41 -14.87 -30.27
N SER A 153 -11.72 -15.00 -29.99
CA SER A 153 -12.61 -15.85 -30.79
C SER A 153 -12.86 -15.31 -32.21
N ARG A 154 -12.62 -14.02 -32.45
CA ARG A 154 -12.69 -13.40 -33.78
C ARG A 154 -11.37 -13.49 -34.55
N GLY A 155 -10.38 -14.21 -34.03
CA GLY A 155 -9.04 -14.33 -34.64
C GLY A 155 -8.18 -13.08 -34.51
N VAL A 156 -8.58 -12.11 -33.68
CA VAL A 156 -7.79 -10.91 -33.43
C VAL A 156 -6.67 -11.27 -32.44
N ASP A 157 -5.42 -11.01 -32.82
CA ASP A 157 -4.27 -11.22 -31.94
C ASP A 157 -4.41 -10.35 -30.69
N VAL A 158 -4.48 -10.97 -29.51
CA VAL A 158 -4.69 -10.32 -28.21
C VAL A 158 -3.40 -10.11 -27.40
N VAL A 159 -2.25 -10.42 -28.00
CA VAL A 159 -0.94 -10.35 -27.33
C VAL A 159 -0.22 -9.03 -27.63
N THR A 160 -0.36 -8.53 -28.86
CA THR A 160 0.32 -7.34 -29.39
C THR A 160 -0.16 -6.02 -28.74
N TRP A 161 0.73 -5.03 -28.62
CA TRP A 161 0.40 -3.71 -28.04
C TRP A 161 -0.75 -3.00 -28.77
N ARG A 162 -0.80 -3.10 -30.11
CA ARG A 162 -1.87 -2.53 -30.94
C ARG A 162 -3.26 -3.07 -30.58
N SER A 163 -3.38 -4.37 -30.29
CA SER A 163 -4.68 -4.96 -29.94
C SER A 163 -5.13 -4.65 -28.52
N ARG A 164 -4.19 -4.42 -27.60
CA ARG A 164 -4.50 -3.83 -26.28
C ARG A 164 -5.14 -2.46 -26.45
N GLY A 165 -4.64 -1.62 -27.36
CA GLY A 165 -5.25 -0.34 -27.72
C GLY A 165 -6.68 -0.47 -28.27
N ALA A 166 -6.91 -1.44 -29.15
CA ALA A 166 -8.25 -1.71 -29.70
C ALA A 166 -9.29 -2.17 -28.66
N THR A 167 -8.83 -2.67 -27.50
CA THR A 167 -9.70 -3.08 -26.37
C THR A 167 -10.14 -1.89 -25.51
N VAL A 168 -9.42 -0.75 -25.57
CA VAL A 168 -9.69 0.42 -24.73
C VAL A 168 -11.02 1.08 -25.10
N LEU A 169 -11.28 1.33 -26.39
CA LEU A 169 -12.49 2.02 -26.82
C LEU A 169 -13.78 1.27 -26.43
N PRO A 170 -13.92 -0.05 -26.68
CA PRO A 170 -15.08 -0.82 -26.21
C PRO A 170 -15.23 -0.83 -24.69
N LEU A 171 -14.11 -0.87 -23.95
CA LEU A 171 -14.14 -0.82 -22.49
C LEU A 171 -14.64 0.55 -21.99
N VAL A 172 -14.15 1.65 -22.55
CA VAL A 172 -14.55 3.00 -22.16
C VAL A 172 -16.03 3.23 -22.47
N VAL A 173 -16.47 2.90 -23.70
CA VAL A 173 -17.87 3.04 -24.10
C VAL A 173 -18.78 2.21 -23.18
N GLY A 174 -18.41 0.96 -22.91
CA GLY A 174 -19.17 0.12 -22.00
C GLY A 174 -19.25 0.71 -20.58
N LEU A 175 -18.14 1.20 -20.03
CA LEU A 175 -18.11 1.76 -18.68
C LEU A 175 -18.94 3.05 -18.57
N ILE A 176 -18.96 3.88 -19.62
CA ILE A 176 -19.82 5.07 -19.68
C ILE A 176 -21.29 4.66 -19.69
N ASP A 177 -21.66 3.64 -20.48
CA ASP A 177 -23.04 3.15 -20.52
C ASP A 177 -23.48 2.57 -19.16
N ASP A 178 -22.63 1.76 -18.52
CA ASP A 178 -22.88 1.25 -17.17
C ASP A 178 -23.05 2.36 -16.14
N ALA A 179 -22.19 3.38 -16.20
CA ALA A 179 -22.26 4.53 -15.31
C ALA A 179 -23.55 5.31 -15.53
N ALA A 180 -23.95 5.54 -16.79
CA ALA A 180 -25.20 6.22 -17.14
C ALA A 180 -26.43 5.46 -16.67
N GLN A 181 -26.45 4.13 -16.82
CA GLN A 181 -27.54 3.29 -16.34
C GLN A 181 -27.65 3.27 -14.81
N ARG A 182 -26.52 3.27 -14.09
CA ARG A 182 -26.50 3.29 -12.61
C ARG A 182 -26.77 4.67 -12.02
N ALA A 183 -26.42 5.74 -12.72
CA ALA A 183 -26.65 7.10 -12.24
C ALA A 183 -28.15 7.42 -12.10
N ARG A 184 -29.01 6.93 -13.02
CA ARG A 184 -30.44 7.24 -13.03
C ARG A 184 -31.17 6.81 -11.75
N PRO A 185 -31.02 5.56 -11.25
CA PRO A 185 -31.57 5.18 -9.95
C PRO A 185 -30.94 5.94 -8.77
N LEU A 186 -29.63 6.19 -8.81
CA LEU A 186 -28.89 6.83 -7.71
C LEU A 186 -29.22 8.32 -7.54
N GLN A 187 -29.65 9.00 -8.61
CA GLN A 187 -30.16 10.36 -8.54
C GLN A 187 -31.51 10.42 -7.82
N ARG A 188 -32.35 9.38 -7.95
CA ARG A 188 -33.66 9.31 -7.27
C ARG A 188 -33.56 9.02 -5.78
N THR A 189 -32.42 8.52 -5.30
CA THR A 189 -32.20 8.17 -3.89
C THR A 189 -31.59 9.31 -3.06
N GLY A 190 -31.41 10.51 -3.63
CA GLY A 190 -30.92 11.68 -2.88
C GLY A 190 -29.48 11.53 -2.35
N ILE A 191 -28.68 10.63 -2.94
CA ILE A 191 -27.31 10.35 -2.44
C ILE A 191 -26.38 11.58 -2.55
N GLY A 192 -26.69 12.51 -3.46
CA GLY A 192 -25.96 13.77 -3.63
C GLY A 192 -26.42 14.92 -2.73
N GLU A 193 -27.56 14.79 -2.03
CA GLU A 193 -28.12 15.88 -1.23
C GLU A 193 -27.40 16.03 0.12
N PRO A 194 -27.13 17.28 0.57
CA PRO A 194 -26.55 17.53 1.89
C PRO A 194 -27.56 17.21 3.00
N GLY A 195 -27.12 16.52 4.06
CA GLY A 195 -27.97 16.17 5.20
C GLY A 195 -27.32 15.18 6.17
N PRO A 196 -27.88 15.00 7.38
CA PRO A 196 -27.38 14.02 8.35
C PRO A 196 -27.54 12.60 7.80
N ARG A 197 -26.46 11.80 7.86
CA ARG A 197 -26.45 10.44 7.30
C ARG A 197 -26.25 9.39 8.37
N THR A 198 -26.93 8.26 8.18
CA THR A 198 -26.81 7.07 9.01
C THR A 198 -26.10 5.96 8.23
N LEU A 199 -25.32 5.14 8.94
CA LEU A 199 -24.68 3.97 8.34
C LEU A 199 -25.59 2.76 8.48
N LEU A 200 -25.95 2.12 7.36
CA LEU A 200 -26.72 0.88 7.36
C LEU A 200 -25.95 -0.27 8.05
N VAL A 201 -24.63 -0.30 7.87
CA VAL A 201 -23.74 -1.26 8.54
C VAL A 201 -22.69 -0.45 9.31
N ALA A 202 -22.92 -0.31 10.62
CA ALA A 202 -21.98 0.34 11.50
C ALA A 202 -20.67 -0.46 11.57
N VAL A 203 -19.54 0.25 11.42
CA VAL A 203 -18.22 -0.35 11.60
C VAL A 203 -17.92 -0.37 13.10
N PRO A 204 -17.71 -1.53 13.73
CA PRO A 204 -17.41 -1.59 15.16
C PRO A 204 -16.07 -0.90 15.43
N ASP A 205 -16.08 0.11 16.31
CA ASP A 205 -14.87 0.73 16.87
C ASP A 205 -15.03 0.64 18.39
N SER A 206 -14.31 -0.30 18.99
CA SER A 206 -14.34 -0.47 20.44
C SER A 206 -13.51 0.60 21.12
N THR A 207 -13.88 0.97 22.35
CA THR A 207 -13.12 1.91 23.18
C THR A 207 -11.68 1.44 23.39
N VAL A 208 -11.48 0.13 23.54
CA VAL A 208 -10.15 -0.52 23.62
C VAL A 208 -9.30 -0.23 22.37
N GLN A 209 -9.87 -0.33 21.16
CA GLN A 209 -9.16 -0.01 19.91
C GLN A 209 -8.77 1.47 19.83
N ARG A 210 -9.63 2.36 20.33
CA ARG A 210 -9.34 3.80 20.37
C ARG A 210 -8.19 4.11 21.32
N VAL A 211 -8.17 3.51 22.51
CA VAL A 211 -7.08 3.68 23.49
C VAL A 211 -5.78 3.14 22.93
N CYS A 212 -5.76 1.91 22.38
CA CYS A 212 -4.56 1.36 21.75
C CYS A 212 -4.02 2.22 20.62
N ARG A 213 -4.90 2.83 19.80
CA ARG A 213 -4.49 3.74 18.72
C ARG A 213 -3.80 5.00 19.27
N TRP A 214 -4.36 5.61 20.30
CA TRP A 214 -3.74 6.78 20.94
C TRP A 214 -2.42 6.42 21.62
N LEU A 215 -2.33 5.26 22.28
CA LEU A 215 -1.08 4.77 22.86
C LEU A 215 0.00 4.53 21.80
N MET A 216 -0.35 3.97 20.64
CA MET A 216 0.59 3.82 19.51
C MET A 216 1.10 5.18 19.02
N VAL A 217 0.20 6.16 18.83
CA VAL A 217 0.58 7.51 18.39
C VAL A 217 1.48 8.18 19.42
N LEU A 218 1.12 8.13 20.71
CA LEU A 218 1.93 8.68 21.79
C LEU A 218 3.31 8.00 21.87
N GLY A 219 3.37 6.68 21.70
CA GLY A 219 4.62 5.94 21.64
C GLY A 219 5.52 6.43 20.51
N VAL A 220 4.98 6.62 19.29
CA VAL A 220 5.76 7.16 18.17
C VAL A 220 6.20 8.59 18.42
N VAL A 221 5.34 9.45 18.97
CA VAL A 221 5.72 10.83 19.30
C VAL A 221 6.85 10.84 20.32
N ALA A 222 6.80 10.01 21.36
CA ALA A 222 7.87 9.90 22.35
C ALA A 222 9.20 9.44 21.72
N VAL A 223 9.12 8.48 20.80
CA VAL A 223 10.25 7.95 20.04
C VAL A 223 10.85 9.01 19.10
N VAL A 224 10.00 9.81 18.43
CA VAL A 224 10.41 10.96 17.60
C VAL A 224 11.12 11.99 18.45
N VAL A 225 10.53 12.40 19.58
CA VAL A 225 11.11 13.41 20.47
C VAL A 225 12.44 12.91 21.04
N ALA A 226 12.51 11.65 21.50
CA ALA A 226 13.76 11.07 21.99
C ALA A 226 14.83 11.01 20.90
N GLY A 227 14.47 10.63 19.66
CA GLY A 227 15.38 10.59 18.53
C GLY A 227 15.81 11.97 18.00
N MET A 228 15.09 13.05 18.30
CA MET A 228 15.51 14.43 17.99
C MET A 228 16.46 15.02 19.04
N VAL A 229 16.49 14.45 20.24
CA VAL A 229 17.30 14.93 21.37
C VAL A 229 18.68 14.25 21.42
N VAL A 230 18.86 13.14 20.69
CA VAL A 230 20.12 12.39 20.54
C VAL A 230 20.81 12.80 19.26
#